data_AF-A0A7V1MYL2-F1
#
_entry.id   AF-A0A7V1MYL2-F1
#
_cell.length_a   1.000
_cell.length_b   1.000
_cell.length_c   1.000
_cell.angle_alpha   90.00
_cell.angle_beta   90.00
_cell.angle_gamma   90.00
#
_symmetry.space_group_name_H-M   'P 1'
#
loop_
_entity.id
_entity.type
_entity.pdbx_description
1 polymer ?
#
loop_
_entity_poly.entity_id
_entity_poly.type
_entity_poly.pdbx_seq_one_letter_code
_entity_poly.pdbx_strand_id
1 'polypeptide(L)'
;MKLALMQPTFNPWIGYFDLIDYVDIFVFLDTVQLNQQSWQTRNKLKVQDKELLFSVPIQKNKIKSELLIKDTLLDFRKYDFRKKLLRTLEQNYKKSNSFNDVHNFVSELVLYET
;
A
#
# COMPACT_ATOMS: atom_id res chain seq x y z
N MET A 1 -25.62 13.78 6.63
CA MET A 1 -24.18 13.99 6.56
C MET A 1 -23.47 12.80 7.19
N LYS A 2 -22.92 11.91 6.38
CA LYS A 2 -22.12 10.75 6.76
C LYS A 2 -20.65 11.11 6.68
N LEU A 3 -19.89 10.72 7.69
CA LEU A 3 -18.46 10.98 7.75
C LEU A 3 -17.73 9.70 8.09
N ALA A 4 -16.62 9.44 7.39
CA ALA A 4 -15.69 8.36 7.72
C ALA A 4 -14.32 8.95 8.08
N LEU A 5 -13.72 8.42 9.15
CA LEU A 5 -12.31 8.60 9.45
C LEU A 5 -11.62 7.25 9.32
N MET A 6 -10.57 7.18 8.51
CA MET A 6 -9.83 5.93 8.31
C MET A 6 -8.34 6.19 8.23
N GLN A 7 -7.57 5.32 8.89
CA GLN A 7 -6.11 5.36 8.78
C GLN A 7 -5.70 4.90 7.38
N PRO A 8 -4.79 5.60 6.68
CA PRO A 8 -4.37 5.18 5.34
C PRO A 8 -3.62 3.85 5.42
N THR A 9 -3.75 3.06 4.35
CA THR A 9 -3.08 1.75 4.18
C THR A 9 -2.20 1.76 2.95
N PHE A 10 -1.20 0.87 2.87
CA PHE A 10 -0.24 0.88 1.75
C PHE A 10 -0.94 0.65 0.40
N ASN A 11 -1.76 -0.39 0.29
CA ASN A 11 -2.63 -0.63 -0.86
C ASN A 11 -4.05 -0.93 -0.34
N PRO A 12 -4.97 0.05 -0.40
CA PRO A 12 -6.32 -0.10 0.14
C PRO A 12 -7.09 -1.24 -0.51
N TRP A 13 -7.89 -1.96 0.29
CA TRP A 13 -8.81 -2.98 -0.22
C TRP A 13 -10.09 -2.34 -0.78
N ILE A 14 -10.88 -3.11 -1.53
CA ILE A 14 -12.09 -2.59 -2.22
C ILE A 14 -13.06 -1.86 -1.30
N GLY A 15 -13.37 -2.43 -0.13
CA GLY A 15 -14.18 -1.78 0.91
C GLY A 15 -13.65 -0.46 1.48
N TYR A 16 -12.36 -0.13 1.29
CA TYR A 16 -11.84 1.21 1.61
C TYR A 16 -12.40 2.23 0.62
N PHE A 17 -12.47 1.86 -0.66
CA PHE A 17 -13.08 2.68 -1.71
C PHE A 17 -14.61 2.71 -1.59
N ASP A 18 -15.24 1.59 -1.24
CA ASP A 18 -16.69 1.58 -0.96
C ASP A 18 -17.03 2.51 0.22
N LEU A 19 -16.15 2.59 1.23
CA LEU A 19 -16.33 3.52 2.34
C LEU A 19 -16.20 4.98 1.90
N ILE A 20 -15.28 5.29 0.99
CA ILE A 20 -15.14 6.63 0.39
C ILE A 20 -16.42 6.98 -0.39
N ASP A 21 -16.93 6.06 -1.21
CA ASP A 21 -18.15 6.24 -2.01
C ASP A 21 -19.41 6.42 -1.14
N TYR A 22 -19.45 5.77 0.03
CA TYR A 22 -20.62 5.76 0.90
C TYR A 22 -20.81 7.03 1.74
N VAL A 23 -19.77 7.86 1.92
CA VAL A 23 -19.79 9.01 2.84
C VAL A 23 -19.74 10.36 2.13
N ASP A 24 -20.28 11.39 2.78
CA ASP A 24 -20.22 12.76 2.26
C ASP A 24 -18.81 13.37 2.46
N ILE A 25 -18.13 12.97 3.55
CA ILE A 25 -16.79 13.43 3.90
C ILE A 25 -15.94 12.24 4.35
N PHE A 26 -14.80 12.06 3.70
CA PHE A 26 -13.79 11.08 4.07
C PHE A 26 -12.54 11.79 4.60
N VAL A 27 -12.07 11.40 5.79
CA VAL A 27 -10.88 11.98 6.43
C VAL A 27 -9.81 10.91 6.59
N PHE A 28 -8.62 11.18 6.04
CA PHE A 28 -7.43 10.38 6.32
C PHE A 28 -6.92 10.70 7.73
N LEU A 29 -6.96 9.69 8.62
CA LEU A 29 -6.46 9.79 9.98
C LEU A 29 -4.98 9.40 10.01
N ASP A 30 -4.10 10.33 9.64
CA ASP A 30 -2.64 10.12 9.52
C ASP A 30 -1.83 10.68 10.71
N THR A 31 -2.48 11.40 11.62
CA THR A 31 -1.90 11.95 12.86
C THR A 31 -1.83 10.95 14.01
N VAL A 32 -2.04 9.67 13.74
CA VAL A 32 -1.95 8.58 14.72
C VAL A 32 -0.67 7.77 14.50
N GLN A 33 -0.31 6.97 15.50
CA GLN A 33 0.91 6.15 15.47
C GLN A 33 0.85 5.09 14.34
N LEU A 34 1.97 4.94 13.64
CA LEU A 34 2.19 3.87 12.67
C LEU A 34 2.36 2.52 13.37
N ASN A 35 1.46 1.57 13.09
CA ASN A 35 1.63 0.17 13.38
C ASN A 35 2.35 -0.54 12.21
N GLN A 36 3.67 -0.68 12.33
CA GLN A 36 4.57 -1.27 11.32
C GLN A 36 4.25 -2.73 10.92
N GLN A 37 3.43 -3.44 11.68
CA GLN A 37 3.07 -4.83 11.39
C GLN A 37 1.62 -4.97 10.88
N SER A 38 0.97 -3.86 10.57
CA SER A 38 -0.42 -3.77 10.10
C SER A 38 -0.52 -3.55 8.58
N TRP A 39 -1.75 -3.42 8.08
CA TRP A 39 -2.08 -3.06 6.70
C TRP A 39 -1.56 -1.67 6.28
N GLN A 40 -1.14 -0.83 7.23
CA GLN A 40 -0.48 0.43 6.95
C GLN A 40 0.82 0.27 6.15
N THR A 41 1.53 -0.84 6.36
CA THR A 41 2.83 -1.11 5.71
C THR A 41 2.89 -2.47 5.01
N ARG A 42 1.77 -3.18 4.94
CA ARG A 42 1.73 -4.55 4.43
C ARG A 42 0.50 -4.80 3.57
N ASN A 43 0.65 -5.67 2.58
CA ASN A 43 -0.46 -6.22 1.82
C ASN A 43 -0.24 -7.70 1.54
N LYS A 44 -1.34 -8.43 1.35
CA LYS A 44 -1.30 -9.79 0.83
C LYS A 44 -1.32 -9.76 -0.69
N LEU A 45 -0.48 -10.58 -1.30
CA LEU A 45 -0.45 -10.83 -2.73
C LEU A 45 -0.72 -12.32 -2.95
N LYS A 46 -1.52 -12.66 -3.96
CA LYS A 46 -1.62 -14.06 -4.40
C LYS A 46 -0.38 -14.38 -5.25
N VAL A 47 0.38 -15.39 -4.85
CA VAL A 47 1.62 -15.82 -5.51
C VAL A 47 1.59 -17.35 -5.56
N GLN A 48 1.64 -17.92 -6.77
CA GLN A 48 1.56 -19.38 -6.97
C GLN A 48 0.41 -20.04 -6.16
N ASP A 49 -0.79 -19.44 -6.24
CA ASP A 49 -1.99 -19.87 -5.51
C ASP A 49 -1.89 -19.85 -3.97
N LYS A 50 -0.88 -19.18 -3.41
CA LYS A 50 -0.71 -18.96 -1.97
C LYS A 50 -0.71 -17.48 -1.64
N GLU A 51 -0.99 -17.16 -0.37
CA GLU A 51 -0.85 -15.80 0.13
C GLU A 51 0.62 -15.49 0.45
N LEU A 52 1.13 -14.40 -0.11
CA LEU A 52 2.41 -13.81 0.23
C LEU A 52 2.18 -12.46 0.93
N LEU A 53 2.71 -12.29 2.13
CA LEU A 53 2.70 -11.00 2.82
C LEU A 53 3.85 -10.12 2.31
N PHE A 54 3.53 -9.09 1.53
CA PHE A 54 4.46 -8.07 1.09
C PHE A 54 4.52 -6.93 2.11
N SER A 55 5.72 -6.47 2.47
CA SER A 55 5.91 -5.34 3.39
C SER A 55 6.70 -4.22 2.72
N VAL A 56 6.23 -2.98 2.86
CA VAL A 56 7.01 -1.81 2.42
C VAL A 56 8.09 -1.45 3.45
N PRO A 57 9.31 -1.13 3.00
CA PRO A 57 10.38 -0.72 3.89
C PRO A 57 10.15 0.72 4.34
N ILE A 58 10.25 0.95 5.63
CA ILE A 58 10.13 2.27 6.26
C ILE A 58 11.42 2.63 6.99
N GLN A 59 11.74 3.91 7.04
CA GLN A 59 12.91 4.39 7.77
C GLN A 59 12.68 4.28 9.28
N LYS A 60 13.70 3.78 9.99
CA LYS A 60 13.70 3.69 11.46
C LYS A 60 14.44 4.88 12.07
N ASN A 61 13.97 6.08 11.78
CA ASN A 61 14.58 7.35 12.19
C ASN A 61 13.96 7.94 13.48
N LYS A 62 12.81 7.42 13.94
CA LYS A 62 12.17 7.79 15.21
C LYS A 62 11.95 6.55 16.10
N ILE A 63 11.72 6.79 17.39
CA ILE A 63 11.27 5.74 18.31
C ILE A 63 9.89 5.24 17.83
N LYS A 64 9.66 3.92 17.84
CA LYS A 64 8.45 3.29 17.29
C LYS A 64 7.14 3.86 17.90
N SER A 65 7.17 4.29 19.17
CA SER A 65 6.03 4.90 19.88
C SER A 65 5.65 6.29 19.35
N GLU A 66 6.56 6.99 18.70
CA GLU A 66 6.40 8.40 18.31
C GLU A 66 6.22 8.59 16.80
N LEU A 67 6.40 7.52 16.02
CA LEU A 67 6.30 7.59 14.56
C LEU A 67 4.83 7.67 14.14
N LEU A 68 4.38 8.87 13.77
CA LEU A 68 3.07 9.07 13.16
C LEU A 68 3.07 8.61 11.70
N ILE A 69 1.89 8.22 11.20
CA ILE A 69 1.75 7.76 9.80
C ILE A 69 2.24 8.84 8.83
N LYS A 70 1.78 10.08 8.99
CA LYS A 70 2.16 11.22 8.13
C LYS A 70 3.65 11.57 8.11
N ASP A 71 4.38 11.20 9.16
CA ASP A 71 5.82 11.48 9.29
C ASP A 71 6.70 10.33 8.78
N THR A 72 6.07 9.24 8.31
CA THR A 72 6.78 8.03 7.93
C THR A 72 7.39 8.17 6.55
N LEU A 73 8.69 7.89 6.45
CA LEU A 73 9.43 7.87 5.18
C LEU A 73 9.68 6.44 4.71
N LEU A 74 9.58 6.22 3.41
CA LEU A 74 9.97 4.97 2.77
C LEU A 74 11.50 4.81 2.80
N ASP A 75 11.97 3.58 2.95
CA ASP A 75 13.40 3.26 2.99
C ASP A 75 13.87 2.60 1.70
N PHE A 76 14.51 3.40 0.84
CA PHE A 76 15.09 2.98 -0.43
C PHE A 76 16.60 2.67 -0.34
N ARG A 77 17.23 2.77 0.84
CA ARG A 77 18.70 2.68 0.98
C ARG A 77 19.26 1.30 0.64
N LYS A 78 18.47 0.24 0.90
CA LYS A 78 18.88 -1.15 0.63
C LYS A 78 18.44 -1.64 -0.74
N TYR A 79 17.21 -1.33 -1.14
CA TYR A 79 16.63 -1.73 -2.42
C TYR A 79 15.37 -0.92 -2.72
N ASP A 80 15.02 -0.85 -4.01
CA ASP A 80 13.74 -0.28 -4.44
C ASP A 80 12.62 -1.34 -4.36
N PHE A 81 11.76 -1.21 -3.36
CA PHE A 81 10.65 -2.15 -3.17
C PHE A 81 9.61 -2.07 -4.29
N ARG A 82 9.50 -0.93 -4.98
CA ARG A 82 8.56 -0.75 -6.10
C ARG A 82 8.90 -1.71 -7.23
N LYS A 83 10.19 -1.78 -7.59
CA LYS A 83 10.71 -2.75 -8.57
C LYS A 83 10.50 -4.20 -8.14
N LYS A 84 10.69 -4.49 -6.84
CA LYS A 84 10.42 -5.82 -6.27
C LYS A 84 8.93 -6.19 -6.40
N LEU A 85 8.03 -5.25 -6.08
CA LEU A 85 6.58 -5.44 -6.21
C LEU A 85 6.20 -5.72 -7.66
N LEU A 86 6.62 -4.87 -8.61
CA LEU A 86 6.32 -5.05 -10.03
C LEU A 86 6.83 -6.37 -10.58
N ARG A 87 8.07 -6.76 -10.27
CA ARG A 87 8.61 -8.06 -10.67
C ARG A 87 7.82 -9.23 -10.07
N THR A 88 7.38 -9.10 -8.82
CA THR A 88 6.54 -10.12 -8.17
C THR A 88 5.19 -10.25 -8.88
N LEU A 89 4.56 -9.14 -9.25
CA LEU A 89 3.31 -9.13 -10.00
C LEU A 89 3.51 -9.71 -11.41
N GLU A 90 4.53 -9.28 -12.13
CA GLU A 90 4.82 -9.80 -13.47
C GLU A 90 5.01 -11.32 -13.46
N GLN A 91 5.86 -11.84 -12.56
CA GLN A 91 6.14 -13.28 -12.49
C GLN A 91 4.91 -14.15 -12.18
N ASN A 92 3.92 -13.61 -11.45
CA ASN A 92 2.75 -14.35 -11.01
C ASN A 92 1.52 -14.15 -11.91
N TYR A 93 1.41 -12.99 -12.57
CA TYR A 93 0.20 -12.60 -13.29
C TYR A 93 0.40 -12.43 -14.80
N LYS A 94 1.63 -12.53 -15.34
CA LYS A 94 1.90 -12.33 -16.79
C LYS A 94 1.08 -13.21 -17.74
N LYS A 95 0.55 -14.33 -17.27
CA LYS A 95 -0.27 -15.27 -18.06
C LYS A 95 -1.77 -15.01 -17.93
N SER A 96 -2.19 -14.00 -17.17
CA SER A 96 -3.61 -13.67 -16.99
C SER A 96 -4.16 -12.88 -18.19
N ASN A 97 -5.46 -13.04 -18.47
CA ASN A 97 -6.10 -12.50 -19.68
C ASN A 97 -5.99 -10.99 -19.83
N SER A 98 -5.95 -10.23 -18.72
CA SER A 98 -5.91 -8.76 -18.71
C SER A 98 -4.57 -8.23 -18.18
N PHE A 99 -3.51 -9.04 -18.22
CA PHE A 99 -2.23 -8.64 -17.64
C PHE A 99 -1.71 -7.33 -18.23
N ASN A 100 -1.68 -7.17 -19.56
CA ASN A 100 -1.09 -6.01 -20.20
C ASN A 100 -1.83 -4.70 -19.83
N ASP A 101 -3.17 -4.74 -19.83
CA ASP A 101 -3.99 -3.57 -19.50
C ASP A 101 -3.78 -3.13 -18.05
N VAL A 102 -3.78 -4.09 -17.11
CA VAL A 102 -3.63 -3.81 -15.68
C VAL A 102 -2.18 -3.49 -15.32
N HIS A 103 -1.21 -4.17 -15.94
CA HIS A 103 0.21 -4.02 -15.60
C HIS A 103 0.72 -2.60 -15.89
N ASN A 104 0.31 -2.00 -17.01
CA ASN A 104 0.73 -0.64 -17.35
C ASN A 104 0.20 0.36 -16.31
N PHE A 105 -1.11 0.33 -16.05
CA PHE A 105 -1.76 1.18 -15.05
C PHE A 105 -1.12 1.02 -13.65
N VAL A 106 -0.93 -0.22 -13.19
CA VAL A 106 -0.31 -0.49 -11.90
C VAL A 106 1.15 -0.03 -11.85
N SER A 107 1.89 -0.19 -12.95
CA SER A 107 3.30 0.22 -13.00
C SER A 107 3.45 1.73 -12.90
N GLU A 108 2.60 2.49 -13.58
CA GLU A 108 2.56 3.95 -13.48
C GLU A 108 2.26 4.40 -12.04
N LEU A 109 1.26 3.81 -11.39
CA LEU A 109 0.93 4.12 -9.99
C LEU A 109 2.06 3.77 -9.02
N VAL A 110 2.65 2.58 -9.17
CA VAL A 110 3.69 2.10 -8.25
C VAL A 110 5.00 2.88 -8.40
N LEU A 111 5.31 3.37 -9.60
CA LEU A 111 6.53 4.14 -9.89
C LEU A 111 6.32 5.65 -9.81
N TYR A 112 5.12 6.12 -9.50
CA TYR A 112 4.83 7.54 -9.38
C TYR A 112 5.76 8.21 -8.36
N GLU A 113 6.33 9.35 -8.75
CA GLU A 113 7.19 10.18 -7.90
C GLU A 113 6.46 11.50 -7.62
N THR A 114 6.23 11.78 -6.33
CA THR A 114 5.62 13.01 -5.81
C THR A 114 6.62 14.12 -5.61
#